data_AF-A0A6J5U2X6-F1
#
_entry.id   AF-A0A6J5U2X6-F1
#
_cell.length_a   1.000
_cell.length_b   1.000
_cell.length_c   1.000
_cell.angle_alpha   90.00
_cell.angle_beta   90.00
_cell.angle_gamma   90.00
#
_symmetry.space_group_name_H-M   'P 1'
#
loop_
_entity.id
_entity.type
_entity.pdbx_description
1 polymer ?
#
loop_
_entity_poly.entity_id
_entity_poly.type
_entity_poly.pdbx_seq_one_letter_code
_entity_poly.pdbx_strand_id
1 'polypeptide(L)'
;MATGAVSADAAVVEVLNGRNYLDWSVLVKTYLLAQDLWDVVEEDEEEADDKFKAWRKKNATALHTIQISCGRDTFSLIRDTTSAKRAWDTLAEKFKQKPFLPSKSPVQILNLIKQPPGCDKSLYKPLFDAVSRGDWNEAKEFLTLHPDAIRARHSYSNKTALCMATDLEHEHIVEELVQLMSEEDLEITDNNGRTVLALAASRGNIKMVECMVRKSKKILSIAINQNLTPIVLAASNER
;
A
#
# COMPACT_ATOMS: atom_id res chain seq x y z
N MET A 1 -28.63 -30.52 -2.72
CA MET A 1 -28.77 -29.07 -2.98
C MET A 1 -29.26 -28.42 -1.71
N ALA A 2 -28.36 -28.00 -0.83
CA ALA A 2 -28.72 -27.17 0.33
C ALA A 2 -28.09 -25.80 0.09
N THR A 3 -28.86 -24.90 -0.52
CA THR A 3 -28.51 -23.50 -0.64
C THR A 3 -28.61 -22.89 0.75
N GLY A 4 -27.47 -22.73 1.42
CA GLY A 4 -27.38 -21.98 2.67
C GLY A 4 -27.82 -20.55 2.42
N ALA A 5 -28.93 -20.15 3.03
CA ALA A 5 -29.39 -18.77 3.01
C ALA A 5 -28.32 -17.89 3.66
N VAL A 6 -27.68 -17.04 2.87
CA VAL A 6 -26.82 -15.98 3.38
C VAL A 6 -27.75 -14.91 3.95
N SER A 7 -27.70 -14.73 5.26
CA SER A 7 -28.46 -13.70 5.98
C SER A 7 -28.15 -12.32 5.41
N ALA A 8 -29.19 -11.57 5.03
CA ALA A 8 -29.10 -10.24 4.43
C ALA A 8 -28.66 -9.13 5.41
N ASP A 9 -28.24 -9.49 6.62
CA ASP A 9 -27.91 -8.58 7.73
C ASP A 9 -26.43 -8.64 8.15
N ALA A 10 -25.58 -9.27 7.34
CA ALA A 10 -24.16 -9.41 7.66
C ALA A 10 -23.42 -8.08 7.44
N ALA A 11 -23.33 -7.26 8.48
CA ALA A 11 -22.52 -6.04 8.55
C ALA A 11 -21.01 -6.25 8.26
N VAL A 12 -20.55 -7.49 8.08
CA VAL A 12 -19.15 -7.87 8.03
C VAL A 12 -18.85 -8.69 6.79
N VAL A 13 -18.43 -8.02 5.72
CA VAL A 13 -17.90 -8.68 4.52
C VAL A 13 -16.43 -9.07 4.74
N GLU A 14 -15.66 -8.26 5.48
CA GLU A 14 -14.31 -8.60 5.91
C GLU A 14 -14.03 -8.09 7.34
N VAL A 15 -13.33 -8.93 8.09
CA VAL A 15 -13.01 -8.69 9.49
C VAL A 15 -11.73 -7.83 9.60
N LEU A 16 -11.68 -6.88 10.55
CA LEU A 16 -10.52 -6.01 10.76
C LEU A 16 -9.26 -6.83 11.10
N ASN A 17 -8.21 -6.61 10.32
CA ASN A 17 -6.86 -7.13 10.50
C ASN A 17 -5.82 -6.01 10.35
N GLY A 18 -4.54 -6.33 10.59
CA GLY A 18 -3.46 -5.33 10.59
C GLY A 18 -3.15 -4.67 9.25
N ARG A 19 -3.84 -5.03 8.15
CA ARG A 19 -3.55 -4.54 6.80
C ARG A 19 -4.75 -3.91 6.08
N ASN A 20 -5.97 -4.02 6.61
CA ASN A 20 -7.20 -3.59 5.94
C ASN A 20 -7.96 -2.46 6.66
N TYR A 21 -7.34 -1.75 7.61
CA TYR A 21 -8.02 -0.73 8.41
C TYR A 21 -8.70 0.36 7.58
N LEU A 22 -8.07 0.82 6.48
CA LEU A 22 -8.64 1.86 5.63
C LEU A 22 -9.96 1.39 5.00
N ASP A 23 -9.96 0.24 4.33
CA ASP A 23 -11.15 -0.33 3.69
C ASP A 23 -12.22 -0.70 4.74
N TRP A 24 -11.80 -1.32 5.85
CA TRP A 24 -12.67 -1.65 6.97
C TRP A 24 -13.36 -0.42 7.54
N SER A 25 -12.61 0.67 7.78
CA SER A 25 -13.16 1.89 8.39
C SER A 25 -14.22 2.54 7.51
N VAL A 26 -14.04 2.53 6.18
CA VAL A 26 -15.03 3.07 5.24
C VAL A 26 -16.31 2.23 5.29
N LEU A 27 -16.20 0.91 5.25
CA LEU A 27 -17.36 0.00 5.28
C LEU A 27 -18.15 0.12 6.59
N VAL A 28 -17.47 0.08 7.72
CA VAL A 28 -18.12 0.18 9.04
C VAL A 28 -18.72 1.57 9.24
N LYS A 29 -18.02 2.64 8.86
CA LYS A 29 -18.56 4.01 8.91
C LYS A 29 -19.83 4.14 8.06
N THR A 30 -19.80 3.63 6.83
CA THR A 30 -20.95 3.70 5.91
C THR A 30 -22.15 2.93 6.48
N TYR A 31 -21.92 1.77 7.07
CA TYR A 31 -22.97 1.00 7.74
C TYR A 31 -23.56 1.74 8.94
N LEU A 32 -22.71 2.32 9.80
CA LEU A 32 -23.18 3.09 10.97
C LEU A 32 -23.97 4.34 10.54
N LEU A 33 -23.55 5.03 9.48
CA LEU A 33 -24.30 6.15 8.89
C LEU A 33 -25.66 5.70 8.36
N ALA A 34 -25.72 4.57 7.64
CA ALA A 34 -26.97 4.02 7.12
C ALA A 34 -27.97 3.63 8.22
N GLN A 35 -27.47 3.30 9.41
CA GLN A 35 -28.26 2.92 10.59
C GLN A 35 -28.53 4.09 11.55
N ASP A 36 -28.12 5.32 11.22
CA ASP A 36 -28.25 6.49 12.10
C ASP A 36 -27.52 6.32 13.45
N LEU A 37 -26.37 5.64 13.42
CA LEU A 37 -25.53 5.26 14.56
C LEU A 37 -24.17 5.98 14.59
N TRP A 38 -23.84 6.82 13.62
CA TRP A 38 -22.49 7.43 13.54
C TRP A 38 -22.28 8.55 14.56
N ASP A 39 -23.32 9.29 14.94
CA ASP A 39 -23.21 10.47 15.82
C ASP A 39 -22.60 10.13 17.19
N VAL A 40 -22.90 8.94 17.73
CA VAL A 40 -22.33 8.45 19.01
C VAL A 40 -20.86 8.06 18.94
N VAL A 41 -20.27 8.03 17.73
CA VAL A 41 -18.84 7.81 17.49
C VAL A 41 -18.09 9.15 17.39
N GLU A 42 -18.77 10.27 17.10
CA GLU A 42 -18.15 11.60 17.03
C GLU A 42 -18.30 12.40 18.33
N GLU A 43 -19.46 12.30 18.99
CA GLU A 43 -19.81 13.12 20.16
C GLU A 43 -19.50 12.43 21.50
N ASP A 44 -19.19 13.23 22.52
CA ASP A 44 -19.01 12.77 23.90
C ASP A 44 -20.37 12.67 24.63
N GLU A 45 -20.42 11.92 25.73
CA GLU A 45 -21.65 11.65 26.50
C GLU A 45 -22.41 12.95 26.84
N GLU A 46 -23.62 13.12 26.30
CA GLU A 46 -24.52 14.21 26.70
C GLU A 46 -25.44 13.79 27.85
N GLU A 47 -25.45 14.55 28.94
CA GLU A 47 -26.41 14.39 30.04
C GLU A 47 -27.71 15.17 29.77
N ALA A 48 -28.77 14.44 29.37
CA ALA A 48 -30.16 14.87 29.56
C ALA A 48 -31.12 13.67 29.39
N ASP A 49 -32.19 13.63 30.20
CA ASP A 49 -33.24 12.60 30.26
C ASP A 49 -33.82 12.22 28.88
N ASP A 50 -34.46 11.04 28.75
CA ASP A 50 -34.98 10.39 27.53
C ASP A 50 -34.01 10.28 26.32
N LYS A 51 -33.39 11.38 25.89
CA LYS A 51 -32.29 11.49 24.93
C LYS A 51 -31.08 10.63 25.36
N PHE A 52 -30.74 10.58 26.66
CA PHE A 52 -29.67 9.72 27.17
C PHE A 52 -29.97 8.22 27.01
N LYS A 53 -31.24 7.80 27.12
CA LYS A 53 -31.64 6.40 26.91
C LYS A 53 -31.56 6.02 25.43
N ALA A 54 -31.99 6.91 24.55
CA ALA A 54 -31.84 6.73 23.11
C ALA A 54 -30.37 6.69 22.69
N TRP A 55 -29.55 7.61 23.22
CA TRP A 55 -28.10 7.63 23.00
C TRP A 55 -27.42 6.35 23.47
N ARG A 56 -27.71 5.87 24.69
CA ARG A 56 -27.13 4.61 25.21
C ARG A 56 -27.45 3.41 24.32
N LYS A 57 -28.68 3.36 23.78
CA LYS A 57 -29.06 2.31 22.82
C LYS A 57 -28.25 2.42 21.53
N LYS A 58 -28.14 3.61 20.95
CA LYS A 58 -27.32 3.86 19.75
C LYS A 58 -25.84 3.51 19.98
N ASN A 59 -25.25 3.97 21.09
CA ASN A 59 -23.86 3.65 21.47
C ASN A 59 -23.65 2.14 21.63
N ALA A 60 -24.54 1.43 22.32
CA ALA A 60 -24.43 -0.02 22.48
C ALA A 60 -24.53 -0.76 21.13
N THR A 61 -25.43 -0.33 20.24
CA THR A 61 -25.56 -0.91 18.90
C THR A 61 -24.34 -0.64 18.04
N ALA A 62 -23.85 0.61 18.01
CA ALA A 62 -22.63 0.98 17.29
C ALA A 62 -21.41 0.20 17.79
N LEU A 63 -21.23 0.10 19.11
CA LEU A 63 -20.16 -0.67 19.73
C LEU A 63 -20.24 -2.15 19.36
N HIS A 64 -21.43 -2.74 19.42
CA HIS A 64 -21.64 -4.14 19.04
C HIS A 64 -21.26 -4.37 17.57
N THR A 65 -21.69 -3.49 16.66
CA THR A 65 -21.33 -3.55 15.24
C THR A 65 -19.82 -3.46 15.02
N ILE A 66 -19.14 -2.53 15.70
CA ILE A 66 -17.67 -2.42 15.63
C ILE A 66 -17.03 -3.72 16.13
N GLN A 67 -17.47 -4.26 17.26
CA GLN A 67 -16.93 -5.48 17.86
C GLN A 67 -17.09 -6.72 16.97
N ILE A 68 -18.26 -6.94 16.37
CA ILE A 68 -18.48 -8.10 15.48
C ILE A 68 -17.71 -7.98 14.16
N SER A 69 -17.36 -6.76 13.75
CA SER A 69 -16.53 -6.50 12.58
C SER A 69 -15.03 -6.68 12.85
N CYS A 70 -14.64 -6.93 14.11
CA CYS A 70 -13.26 -7.15 14.52
C CYS A 70 -12.90 -8.64 14.59
N GLY A 71 -11.66 -8.97 14.24
CA GLY A 71 -11.10 -10.32 14.38
C GLY A 71 -10.72 -10.58 15.83
N ARG A 72 -10.41 -11.83 16.18
CA ARG A 72 -10.09 -12.21 17.57
C ARG A 72 -9.00 -11.32 18.19
N ASP A 73 -7.96 -11.00 17.42
CA ASP A 73 -6.83 -10.18 17.89
C ASP A 73 -7.18 -8.69 18.01
N THR A 74 -8.01 -8.17 17.11
CA THR A 74 -8.41 -6.75 17.10
C THR A 74 -9.53 -6.48 18.10
N PHE A 75 -10.46 -7.43 18.27
CA PHE A 75 -11.47 -7.42 19.32
C PHE A 75 -10.85 -7.36 20.72
N SER A 76 -9.74 -8.07 20.94
CA SER A 76 -9.03 -8.07 22.23
C SER A 76 -8.57 -6.68 22.68
N LEU A 77 -8.37 -5.74 21.74
CA LEU A 77 -7.96 -4.36 22.04
C LEU A 77 -9.13 -3.49 22.53
N ILE A 78 -10.35 -3.82 22.14
CA ILE A 78 -11.56 -3.03 22.44
C ILE A 78 -12.54 -3.76 23.36
N ARG A 79 -12.20 -4.97 23.82
CA ARG A 79 -13.06 -5.85 24.62
C ARG A 79 -13.65 -5.15 25.85
N ASP A 80 -12.82 -4.37 26.54
CA ASP A 80 -13.17 -3.78 27.83
C ASP A 80 -13.76 -2.36 27.67
N THR A 81 -14.03 -1.94 26.43
CA THR A 81 -14.54 -0.60 26.10
C THR A 81 -16.06 -0.57 26.13
N THR A 82 -16.63 0.48 26.72
CA THR A 82 -18.09 0.72 26.82
C THR A 82 -18.63 1.78 25.84
N SER A 83 -17.73 2.48 25.15
CA SER A 83 -18.05 3.57 24.22
C SER A 83 -17.65 3.18 22.80
N ALA A 84 -18.57 3.34 21.85
CA ALA A 84 -18.32 3.13 20.43
C ALA A 84 -17.21 4.05 19.91
N LYS A 85 -17.21 5.32 20.33
CA LYS A 85 -16.15 6.30 20.06
C LYS A 85 -14.79 5.82 20.55
N ARG A 86 -14.67 5.43 21.81
CA ARG A 86 -13.39 4.93 22.37
C ARG A 86 -12.90 3.69 21.64
N ALA A 87 -13.79 2.78 21.26
CA ALA A 87 -13.43 1.58 20.51
C ALA A 87 -12.92 1.97 19.11
N TRP A 88 -13.61 2.88 18.43
CA TRP A 88 -13.23 3.40 17.12
C TRP A 88 -11.87 4.10 17.16
N ASP A 89 -11.66 5.00 18.12
CA ASP A 89 -10.42 5.76 18.29
C ASP A 89 -9.24 4.85 18.62
N THR A 90 -9.45 3.84 19.48
CA THR A 90 -8.41 2.86 19.82
C THR A 90 -7.99 2.08 18.57
N LEU A 91 -8.94 1.63 17.75
CA LEU A 91 -8.63 0.94 16.49
C LEU A 91 -7.95 1.89 15.50
N ALA A 92 -8.38 3.15 15.44
CA ALA A 92 -7.74 4.17 14.61
C ALA A 92 -6.29 4.40 15.04
N GLU A 93 -6.01 4.64 16.31
CA GLU A 93 -4.65 4.84 16.79
C GLU A 93 -3.74 3.65 16.48
N LYS A 94 -4.27 2.43 16.60
CA LYS A 94 -3.50 1.19 16.51
C LYS A 94 -3.29 0.72 15.07
N PHE A 95 -4.21 1.02 14.15
CA PHE A 95 -4.19 0.49 12.78
C PHE A 95 -4.27 1.54 11.67
N LYS A 96 -4.67 2.78 11.97
CA LYS A 96 -4.49 3.89 11.03
C LYS A 96 -3.00 4.14 10.96
N GLN A 97 -2.40 3.80 9.81
CA GLN A 97 -1.00 4.12 9.57
C GLN A 97 -0.81 5.61 9.84
N LYS A 98 0.06 5.96 10.79
CA LYS A 98 0.46 7.36 10.97
C LYS A 98 1.11 7.77 9.65
N PRO A 99 0.57 8.77 8.94
CA PRO A 99 1.28 9.30 7.79
C PRO A 99 2.63 9.77 8.32
N PHE A 100 3.70 9.23 7.73
CA PHE A 100 5.03 9.79 7.91
C PHE A 100 4.93 11.22 7.39
N LEU A 101 4.94 12.21 8.28
CA LEU A 101 4.87 13.62 7.90
C LEU A 101 6.30 14.17 7.82
N PRO A 102 6.95 14.23 6.64
CA PRO A 102 7.84 15.33 6.36
C PRO A 102 6.95 16.56 6.07
N SER A 103 7.19 17.66 6.77
CA SER A 103 6.44 18.91 6.63
C SER A 103 6.31 19.32 5.16
N LYS A 104 5.10 19.44 4.63
CA LYS A 104 4.89 20.04 3.30
C LYS A 104 3.70 21.01 3.25
N SER A 105 3.75 21.90 2.26
CA SER A 105 3.03 23.18 2.16
C SER A 105 1.58 23.06 1.62
N PRO A 106 0.74 24.10 1.80
CA PRO A 106 -0.70 24.10 1.46
C PRO A 106 -1.03 23.73 0.01
N VAL A 107 -0.09 23.92 -0.93
CA VAL A 107 -0.28 23.60 -2.35
C VAL A 107 -0.46 22.09 -2.58
N GLN A 108 0.15 21.27 -1.73
CA GLN A 108 0.13 19.81 -1.89
C GLN A 108 -1.13 19.18 -1.28
N ILE A 109 -1.72 19.84 -0.29
CA ILE A 109 -3.04 19.47 0.26
C ILE A 109 -4.12 19.63 -0.82
N LEU A 110 -4.03 20.66 -1.67
CA LEU A 110 -5.02 20.92 -2.71
C LEU A 110 -5.00 19.89 -3.85
N ASN A 111 -3.86 19.26 -4.13
CA ASN A 111 -3.78 18.20 -5.16
C ASN A 111 -4.37 16.85 -4.69
N LEU A 112 -4.43 16.61 -3.38
CA LEU A 112 -4.99 15.38 -2.79
C LEU A 112 -6.53 15.37 -2.73
N ILE A 113 -7.19 16.54 -2.73
CA ILE A 113 -8.65 16.66 -2.51
C ILE A 113 -9.44 16.46 -3.81
N LYS A 114 -8.80 16.28 -4.97
CA LYS A 114 -9.45 16.31 -6.28
C LYS A 114 -9.72 14.96 -6.96
N GLN A 115 -9.53 13.80 -6.32
CA GLN A 115 -9.81 12.51 -6.96
C GLN A 115 -10.87 11.69 -6.21
N PRO A 116 -11.89 11.15 -6.91
CA PRO A 116 -12.96 10.34 -6.32
C PRO A 116 -12.46 8.94 -5.90
N PRO A 117 -13.16 8.26 -4.97
CA PRO A 117 -12.66 7.03 -4.35
C PRO A 117 -12.92 5.81 -5.25
N GLY A 118 -11.84 5.28 -5.82
CA GLY A 118 -11.80 3.98 -6.48
C GLY A 118 -10.38 3.44 -6.45
N CYS A 119 -10.17 2.36 -5.68
CA CYS A 119 -8.98 1.49 -5.62
C CYS A 119 -7.78 2.00 -6.44
N ASP A 120 -6.88 2.78 -5.81
CA ASP A 120 -5.81 3.49 -6.50
C ASP A 120 -4.64 2.57 -6.87
N LYS A 121 -4.91 1.66 -7.81
CA LYS A 121 -3.91 0.92 -8.58
C LYS A 121 -3.20 1.84 -9.60
N SER A 122 -3.41 3.16 -9.53
CA SER A 122 -2.90 4.16 -10.48
C SER A 122 -2.01 5.24 -9.85
N LEU A 123 -1.81 5.24 -8.53
CA LEU A 123 -1.08 6.30 -7.83
C LEU A 123 0.31 6.55 -8.42
N TYR A 124 1.01 5.46 -8.69
CA TYR A 124 2.37 5.48 -9.25
C TYR A 124 2.38 5.35 -10.78
N LYS A 125 1.21 5.33 -11.44
CA LYS A 125 1.11 5.27 -12.89
C LYS A 125 1.92 6.38 -13.57
N PRO A 126 1.91 7.65 -13.11
CA PRO A 126 2.71 8.70 -13.75
C PRO A 126 4.21 8.39 -13.74
N LEU A 127 4.75 7.81 -12.66
CA LEU A 127 6.14 7.35 -12.62
C LEU A 127 6.42 6.30 -13.69
N PHE A 128 5.59 5.26 -13.77
CA PHE A 128 5.79 4.17 -14.73
C PHE A 128 5.59 4.64 -16.17
N ASP A 129 4.65 5.55 -16.42
CA ASP A 129 4.40 6.14 -17.74
C ASP A 129 5.59 7.01 -18.17
N ALA A 130 6.17 7.82 -17.27
CA ALA A 130 7.36 8.63 -17.54
C ALA A 130 8.59 7.74 -17.83
N VAL A 131 8.82 6.72 -16.99
CA VAL A 131 9.88 5.72 -17.22
C VAL A 131 9.67 4.99 -18.55
N SER A 132 8.42 4.63 -18.89
CA SER A 132 8.11 3.96 -20.17
C SER A 132 8.40 4.84 -21.39
N ARG A 133 8.28 6.16 -21.25
CA ARG A 133 8.61 7.14 -22.31
C ARG A 133 10.10 7.48 -22.38
N GLY A 134 10.90 7.08 -21.39
CA GLY A 134 12.28 7.54 -21.27
C GLY A 134 12.42 8.96 -20.72
N ASP A 135 11.39 9.53 -20.11
CA ASP A 135 11.43 10.89 -19.54
C ASP A 135 11.91 10.88 -18.09
N TRP A 136 13.22 11.05 -17.89
CA TRP A 136 13.80 11.15 -16.55
C TRP A 136 13.32 12.36 -15.77
N ASN A 137 13.05 13.50 -16.43
CA ASN A 137 12.72 14.73 -15.70
C ASN A 137 11.36 14.59 -15.03
N GLU A 138 10.37 14.05 -15.74
CA GLU A 138 9.05 13.77 -15.20
C GLU A 138 9.10 12.67 -14.13
N ALA A 139 9.88 11.60 -14.36
CA ALA A 139 10.08 10.55 -13.36
C ALA A 139 10.75 11.09 -12.09
N LYS A 140 11.76 11.95 -12.22
CA LYS A 140 12.47 12.59 -11.11
C LYS A 140 11.57 13.52 -10.34
N GLU A 141 10.83 14.39 -11.02
CA GLU A 141 9.84 15.27 -10.38
C GLU A 141 8.86 14.44 -9.56
N PHE A 142 8.31 13.36 -10.13
CA PHE A 142 7.42 12.47 -9.42
C PHE A 142 8.08 11.83 -8.18
N LEU A 143 9.32 11.32 -8.29
CA LEU A 143 10.05 10.74 -7.17
C LEU A 143 10.40 11.75 -6.07
N THR A 144 10.61 13.03 -6.42
CA THR A 144 10.81 14.09 -5.41
C THR A 144 9.52 14.40 -4.63
N LEU A 145 8.37 14.26 -5.29
CA LEU A 145 7.05 14.40 -4.66
C LEU A 145 6.70 13.17 -3.82
N HIS A 146 7.04 11.97 -4.31
CA HIS A 146 6.72 10.66 -3.73
C HIS A 146 7.99 9.78 -3.58
N PRO A 147 8.84 10.00 -2.56
CA PRO A 147 10.10 9.26 -2.39
C PRO A 147 9.89 7.75 -2.19
N ASP A 148 8.75 7.35 -1.62
CA ASP A 148 8.33 5.96 -1.42
C ASP A 148 8.04 5.23 -2.74
N ALA A 149 7.75 5.97 -3.82
CA ALA A 149 7.48 5.42 -5.14
C ALA A 149 8.70 4.71 -5.77
N ILE A 150 9.91 4.94 -5.25
CA ILE A 150 11.13 4.28 -5.75
C ILE A 150 11.06 2.74 -5.60
N ARG A 151 10.32 2.25 -4.59
CA ARG A 151 10.09 0.81 -4.33
C ARG A 151 8.72 0.34 -4.82
N ALA A 152 7.93 1.22 -5.45
CA ALA A 152 6.61 0.87 -5.94
C ALA A 152 6.69 -0.20 -7.02
N ARG A 153 5.63 -1.01 -7.11
CA ARG A 153 5.48 -2.05 -8.12
C ARG A 153 4.37 -1.66 -9.08
N HIS A 154 4.64 -1.83 -10.37
CA HIS A 154 3.69 -1.56 -11.43
C HIS A 154 2.51 -2.52 -11.32
N SER A 155 1.28 -1.99 -11.36
CA SER A 155 0.07 -2.72 -10.98
C SER A 155 -0.21 -3.99 -11.79
N TYR A 156 0.24 -4.05 -13.05
CA TYR A 156 0.01 -5.21 -13.93
C TYR A 156 1.20 -6.16 -14.02
N SER A 157 2.41 -5.61 -14.11
CA SER A 157 3.62 -6.41 -14.33
C SER A 157 4.37 -6.74 -13.04
N ASN A 158 3.98 -6.10 -11.93
CA ASN A 158 4.63 -6.15 -10.63
C ASN A 158 6.12 -5.77 -10.64
N LYS A 159 6.56 -5.07 -11.70
CA LYS A 159 7.94 -4.59 -11.87
C LYS A 159 8.15 -3.27 -11.14
N THR A 160 9.34 -3.07 -10.59
CA THR A 160 9.75 -1.74 -10.10
C THR A 160 10.05 -0.82 -11.28
N ALA A 161 10.15 0.49 -11.01
CA ALA A 161 10.56 1.48 -12.01
C ALA A 161 11.93 1.13 -12.61
N LEU A 162 12.86 0.67 -11.75
CA LEU A 162 14.19 0.23 -12.19
C LEU A 162 14.13 -1.00 -13.11
N CYS A 163 13.33 -2.02 -12.78
CA CYS A 163 13.16 -3.19 -13.65
C CYS A 163 12.56 -2.81 -15.01
N MET A 164 11.59 -1.88 -15.02
CA MET A 164 10.99 -1.38 -16.26
C MET A 164 12.02 -0.62 -17.12
N ALA A 165 12.76 0.31 -16.53
CA ALA A 165 13.82 1.05 -17.23
C ALA A 165 14.91 0.11 -17.79
N THR A 166 15.25 -0.96 -17.04
CA THR A 166 16.21 -1.98 -17.47
C THR A 166 15.68 -2.79 -18.66
N ASP A 167 14.40 -3.19 -18.63
CA ASP A 167 13.77 -3.91 -19.74
C ASP A 167 13.62 -3.08 -21.01
N LEU A 168 13.49 -1.76 -20.86
CA LEU A 168 13.41 -0.79 -21.96
C LEU A 168 14.79 -0.23 -22.36
N GLU A 169 15.86 -0.71 -21.73
CA GLU A 169 17.26 -0.31 -21.99
C GLU A 169 17.51 1.20 -21.87
N HIS A 170 16.77 1.87 -20.98
CA HIS A 170 16.95 3.29 -20.69
C HIS A 170 18.14 3.51 -19.74
N GLU A 171 19.37 3.37 -20.27
CA GLU A 171 20.64 3.45 -19.52
C GLU A 171 20.69 4.64 -18.55
N HIS A 172 20.37 5.84 -19.03
CA HIS A 172 20.40 7.07 -18.23
C HIS A 172 19.43 7.03 -17.04
N ILE A 173 18.21 6.52 -17.24
CA ILE A 173 17.22 6.39 -16.16
C ILE A 173 17.68 5.34 -15.15
N VAL A 174 18.26 4.24 -15.63
CA VAL A 174 18.80 3.19 -14.76
C VAL A 174 19.91 3.76 -13.87
N GLU A 175 20.86 4.51 -14.44
CA GLU A 175 21.94 5.13 -13.67
C GLU A 175 21.41 6.05 -12.56
N GLU A 176 20.46 6.93 -12.89
CA GLU A 176 19.90 7.86 -11.92
C GLU A 176 19.05 7.15 -10.84
N LEU A 177 18.24 6.16 -11.22
CA LEU A 177 17.46 5.36 -10.25
C LEU A 177 18.37 4.59 -9.29
N VAL A 178 19.46 3.99 -9.78
CA VAL A 178 20.44 3.26 -8.95
C VAL A 178 21.16 4.20 -7.98
N GLN A 179 21.41 5.45 -8.36
CA GLN A 179 21.97 6.44 -7.45
C GLN A 179 21.02 6.76 -6.29
N LEU A 180 19.72 6.88 -6.55
CA LEU A 180 18.70 7.18 -5.55
C LEU A 180 18.33 6.00 -4.64
N MET A 181 18.53 4.77 -5.10
CA MET A 181 18.20 3.53 -4.37
C MET A 181 19.22 3.17 -3.28
N SER A 182 18.77 2.44 -2.25
CA SER A 182 19.64 1.75 -1.29
C SER A 182 20.17 0.42 -1.86
N GLU A 183 21.14 -0.23 -1.20
CA GLU A 183 21.62 -1.55 -1.65
C GLU A 183 20.51 -2.60 -1.62
N GLU A 184 19.65 -2.54 -0.61
CA GLU A 184 18.53 -3.47 -0.38
C GLU A 184 17.41 -3.30 -1.42
N ASP A 185 17.26 -2.10 -2.00
CA ASP A 185 16.31 -1.84 -3.07
C ASP A 185 16.66 -2.58 -4.36
N LEU A 186 17.95 -2.79 -4.61
CA LEU A 186 18.43 -3.50 -5.79
C LEU A 186 18.21 -5.02 -5.70
N GLU A 187 17.98 -5.54 -4.49
CA GLU A 187 17.72 -6.97 -4.24
C GLU A 187 16.27 -7.37 -4.56
N ILE A 188 15.41 -6.39 -4.84
CA ILE A 188 13.99 -6.62 -5.15
C ILE A 188 13.87 -7.41 -6.46
N THR A 189 13.11 -8.52 -6.40
CA THR A 189 12.87 -9.39 -7.55
C THR A 189 11.53 -9.14 -8.24
N ASP A 190 11.47 -9.43 -9.54
CA ASP A 190 10.24 -9.46 -10.33
C ASP A 190 9.39 -10.72 -10.02
N ASN A 191 8.23 -10.86 -10.67
CA ASN A 191 7.34 -12.03 -10.51
C ASN A 191 8.00 -13.37 -10.89
N ASN A 192 9.06 -13.32 -11.69
CA ASN A 192 9.80 -14.50 -12.11
C ASN A 192 11.00 -14.75 -11.19
N GLY A 193 11.09 -14.06 -10.05
CA GLY A 193 12.20 -14.17 -9.11
C GLY A 193 13.53 -13.67 -9.68
N ARG A 194 13.51 -12.85 -10.73
CA ARG A 194 14.71 -12.28 -11.35
C ARG A 194 15.06 -10.97 -10.69
N THR A 195 16.34 -10.81 -10.35
CA THR A 195 16.89 -9.52 -9.91
C THR A 195 17.04 -8.57 -11.09
N VAL A 196 17.12 -7.26 -10.82
CA VAL A 196 17.41 -6.26 -11.86
C VAL A 196 18.73 -6.54 -12.58
N LEU A 197 19.75 -7.05 -11.88
CA LEU A 197 21.02 -7.44 -12.48
C LEU A 197 20.85 -8.58 -13.50
N ALA A 198 20.02 -9.59 -13.19
CA ALA A 198 19.74 -10.67 -14.12
C ALA A 198 19.01 -10.17 -15.39
N LEU A 199 18.14 -9.17 -15.24
CA LEU A 199 17.51 -8.51 -16.40
C LEU A 199 18.56 -7.80 -17.26
N ALA A 200 19.41 -6.96 -16.66
CA ALA A 200 20.45 -6.23 -17.39
C ALA A 200 21.44 -7.18 -18.10
N ALA A 201 21.84 -8.26 -17.42
CA ALA A 201 22.68 -9.30 -17.98
C ALA A 201 22.01 -10.04 -19.16
N SER A 202 20.70 -10.32 -19.06
CA SER A 202 19.95 -10.95 -20.16
C SER A 202 19.85 -10.09 -21.42
N ARG A 203 19.98 -8.77 -21.28
CA ARG A 203 20.01 -7.81 -22.39
C ARG A 203 21.40 -7.64 -22.98
N GLY A 204 22.45 -8.16 -22.33
CA GLY A 204 23.84 -7.94 -22.74
C GLY A 204 24.32 -6.49 -22.56
N ASN A 205 23.59 -5.66 -21.79
CA ASN A 205 23.95 -4.26 -21.59
C ASN A 205 24.95 -4.12 -20.43
N ILE A 206 26.24 -4.08 -20.79
CA ILE A 206 27.37 -4.05 -19.86
C ILE A 206 27.33 -2.80 -18.97
N LYS A 207 26.93 -1.63 -19.50
CA LYS A 207 26.90 -0.38 -18.73
C LYS A 207 25.91 -0.45 -17.58
N MET A 208 24.70 -0.96 -17.83
CA MET A 208 23.69 -1.14 -16.79
C MET A 208 24.17 -2.13 -15.71
N VAL A 209 24.83 -3.22 -16.12
CA VAL A 209 25.43 -4.21 -15.22
C VAL A 209 26.51 -3.56 -14.35
N GLU A 210 27.45 -2.83 -14.94
CA GLU A 210 28.52 -2.14 -14.21
C GLU A 210 27.96 -1.10 -13.22
N CYS A 211 26.93 -0.36 -13.62
CA CYS A 211 26.26 0.61 -12.77
C CYS A 211 25.68 -0.04 -11.51
N MET A 212 24.93 -1.14 -11.66
CA MET A 212 24.32 -1.86 -10.55
C MET A 212 25.37 -2.52 -9.64
N VAL A 213 26.40 -3.14 -10.21
CA VAL A 213 27.48 -3.82 -9.46
C VAL A 213 28.33 -2.82 -8.66
N ARG A 214 28.56 -1.63 -9.21
CA ARG A 214 29.27 -0.55 -8.50
C ARG A 214 28.52 -0.11 -7.25
N LYS A 215 27.18 -0.10 -7.31
CA LYS A 215 26.32 0.28 -6.18
C LYS A 215 26.21 -0.82 -5.13
N SER A 216 26.01 -2.08 -5.54
CA SER A 216 25.93 -3.21 -4.61
C SER A 216 26.60 -4.45 -5.20
N LYS A 217 27.67 -4.92 -4.57
CA LYS A 217 28.31 -6.19 -4.95
C LYS A 217 27.51 -7.42 -4.53
N LYS A 218 26.60 -7.27 -3.55
CA LYS A 218 25.77 -8.37 -3.02
C LYS A 218 24.83 -8.93 -4.08
N ILE A 219 24.38 -8.09 -5.00
CA ILE A 219 23.44 -8.48 -6.08
C ILE A 219 23.99 -9.58 -7.00
N LEU A 220 25.31 -9.78 -7.05
CA LEU A 220 25.96 -10.89 -7.77
C LEU A 220 25.66 -12.27 -7.17
N SER A 221 25.42 -12.32 -5.85
CA SER A 221 25.24 -13.57 -5.08
C SER A 221 23.78 -14.00 -4.94
N ILE A 222 22.84 -13.14 -5.36
CA ILE A 222 21.41 -13.42 -5.23
C ILE A 222 21.03 -14.44 -6.31
N ALA A 223 20.67 -15.64 -5.85
CA ALA A 223 20.16 -16.69 -6.72
C ALA A 223 18.82 -16.27 -7.35
N ILE A 224 18.70 -16.45 -8.66
CA ILE A 224 17.41 -16.32 -9.34
C ILE A 224 16.66 -17.65 -9.29
N ASN A 225 15.37 -17.63 -9.65
CA ASN A 225 14.59 -18.87 -9.76
C ASN A 225 15.33 -19.92 -10.60
N GLN A 226 15.37 -21.16 -10.08
CA GLN A 226 16.11 -22.33 -10.60
C GLN A 226 17.61 -22.44 -10.23
N ASN A 227 18.07 -21.84 -9.12
CA ASN A 227 19.49 -21.88 -8.68
C ASN A 227 20.49 -21.30 -9.68
N LEU A 228 20.01 -20.56 -10.68
CA LEU A 228 20.86 -19.88 -11.64
C LEU A 228 21.33 -18.56 -11.02
N THR A 229 22.60 -18.23 -11.20
CA THR A 229 23.09 -16.88 -10.86
C THR A 229 23.00 -15.99 -12.09
N PRO A 230 22.95 -14.65 -11.93
CA PRO A 230 22.95 -13.72 -13.06
C PRO A 230 24.08 -13.99 -14.08
N ILE A 231 25.22 -14.49 -13.60
CA ILE A 231 26.38 -14.90 -14.42
C ILE A 231 26.04 -16.07 -15.35
N VAL A 232 25.34 -17.10 -14.85
CA VAL A 232 24.95 -18.26 -15.68
C VAL A 232 23.93 -17.85 -16.75
N LEU A 233 23.06 -16.89 -16.43
CA LEU A 233 22.07 -16.38 -17.36
C LEU A 233 22.71 -15.52 -18.48
N ALA A 234 23.74 -14.73 -18.15
CA ALA A 234 24.54 -14.01 -19.15
C ALA A 234 25.21 -14.98 -20.14
N ALA A 235 25.85 -16.02 -19.62
CA ALA A 235 26.54 -17.03 -20.43
C ALA A 235 25.59 -17.85 -21.33
N SER A 236 24.31 -17.94 -20.96
CA SER A 236 23.29 -18.68 -21.72
C SER A 236 22.69 -17.87 -22.88
N ASN A 237 22.88 -16.54 -22.90
CA ASN A 237 22.33 -15.63 -23.90
C ASN A 237 23.37 -15.13 -24.92
N GLU A 238 24.58 -15.69 -24.93
CA GLU A 238 25.54 -15.47 -26.02
C GLU A 238 24.96 -16.07 -27.32
N ARG A 239 24.43 -15.21 -28.19
CA ARG A 239 24.09 -15.48 -29.58
C ARG A 239 24.81 -14.50 -30.49
#